data_AF-A0AAV5X5H7-F1
#
_entry.id   AF-A0AAV5X5H7-F1
#
_cell.length_a   1.000
_cell.length_b   1.000
_cell.length_c   1.000
_cell.angle_alpha   90.00
_cell.angle_beta   90.00
_cell.angle_gamma   90.00
#
_symmetry.space_group_name_H-M   'P 1'
#
loop_
_entity.id
_entity.type
_entity.pdbx_description
1 polymer ?
#
loop_
_entity_poly.entity_id
_entity_poly.type
_entity_poly.pdbx_seq_one_letter_code
_entity_poly.pdbx_strand_id
1 'polypeptide(L)' 'MGRQSFVHVRGTARNGELHDIEVGGHVVDILDGTLRLSAR' A
#
# COMPACT_ATOMS: atom_id res chain seq x y z
N MET A 1 4.54 -1.18 18.94
CA MET A 1 4.53 -0.13 17.90
C MET A 1 5.82 -0.28 17.10
N GLY A 2 5.75 -0.64 15.81
CA GLY A 2 6.96 -0.91 15.00
C GLY A 2 6.70 -1.22 13.53
N ARG A 3 5.57 -0.74 12.98
CA ARG A 3 5.24 -0.98 11.57
C ARG A 3 5.71 0.22 10.74
N GLN A 4 6.72 0.01 9.92
CA GLN A 4 7.14 0.97 8.89
C GLN A 4 6.33 0.71 7.62
N SER A 5 5.99 1.78 6.90
CA SER A 5 5.29 1.69 5.63
C SER A 5 5.87 2.72 4.69
N PHE A 6 5.97 2.37 3.40
CA PHE A 6 6.49 3.22 2.35
C PHE A 6 5.40 3.45 1.31
N VAL A 7 5.23 4.70 0.90
CA VAL A 7 4.27 5.12 -0.13
C VAL A 7 5.03 5.97 -1.13
N HIS A 8 4.84 5.69 -2.43
CA HIS A 8 5.38 6.50 -3.50
C HIS A 8 4.29 7.45 -3.98
N VAL A 9 4.64 8.74 -4.08
CA VAL A 9 3.74 9.78 -4.58
C VAL A 9 4.43 10.48 -5.73
N ARG A 10 3.74 10.58 -6.87
CA ARG A 10 4.21 11.32 -8.04
C ARG A 10 3.16 12.34 -8.44
N GLY A 11 3.55 13.61 -8.45
CA GLY A 11 2.75 14.69 -8.99
C GLY A 11 3.18 15.05 -10.41
N THR A 12 2.22 15.33 -11.28
CA THR A 12 2.47 15.92 -12.60
C THR A 12 1.82 17.29 -12.66
N ALA A 13 2.63 18.33 -12.87
CA ALA A 13 2.17 19.70 -13.02
C ALA A 13 2.11 20.09 -14.50
N ARG A 14 1.09 20.87 -14.87
CA ARG A 14 0.94 21.48 -16.20
C ARG A 14 0.70 22.98 -15.99
N ASN A 15 1.47 23.81 -16.70
CA ASN A 15 1.39 25.27 -16.59
C ASN A 15 1.55 25.83 -15.15
N GLY A 16 2.36 25.16 -14.32
CA GLY A 16 2.59 25.56 -12.93
C GLY A 16 1.50 25.11 -11.94
N GLU A 17 0.45 24.44 -12.42
CA GLU A 17 -0.60 23.88 -11.58
C GLU A 17 -0.49 22.34 -11.52
N LEU A 18 -0.66 21.76 -10.33
CA LEU A 18 -0.64 20.32 -10.15
C LEU A 18 -1.94 19.72 -10.71
N HIS A 19 -1.83 18.82 -11.68
CA HIS A 19 -2.99 18.29 -12.40
C HIS A 19 -3.25 16.81 -12.09
N ASP A 20 -2.19 16.01 -12.01
CA ASP A 20 -2.31 14.57 -11.79
C ASP A 20 -1.48 14.17 -10.56
N ILE A 21 -2.06 13.32 -9.70
CA ILE A 21 -1.37 12.73 -8.54
C ILE A 21 -1.51 11.21 -8.65
N GLU A 22 -0.39 10.54 -8.80
CA GLU A 22 -0.30 9.09 -8.74
C GLU A 22 0.23 8.67 -7.36
N VAL A 23 -0.48 7.74 -6.72
CA VAL A 23 -0.12 7.18 -5.44
C VAL A 23 0.05 5.67 -5.61
N GLY A 24 1.23 5.18 -5.29
CA GLY A 24 1.59 3.78 -5.41
C GLY A 24 2.18 3.23 -4.11
N GLY A 25 2.02 1.93 -3.92
CA GLY A 25 2.63 1.20 -2.82
C GLY A 25 2.70 -0.28 -3.15
N HIS A 26 3.58 -1.00 -2.47
CA HIS A 26 3.67 -2.45 -2.57
C HIS A 26 3.25 -3.10 -1.26
N VAL A 27 2.49 -4.17 -1.37
CA VAL A 27 2.12 -5.04 -0.26
C VAL A 27 2.92 -6.33 -0.42
N VAL A 28 3.47 -6.82 0.69
CA VAL A 28 4.15 -8.11 0.76
C VAL A 28 3.38 -8.96 1.75
N ASP A 29 2.92 -10.11 1.30
CA ASP A 29 2.31 -11.09 2.17
C ASP A 29 3.38 -11.67 3.10
N ILE A 30 3.18 -11.49 4.41
CA ILE A 30 4.12 -11.93 5.45
C ILE A 30 3.82 -13.34 5.94
N LEU A 31 2.62 -13.84 5.68
CA LEU A 31 2.18 -15.17 6.00
C LEU A 31 1.01 -15.53 5.10
N ASP A 32 1.02 -16.75 4.58
CA ASP A 32 -0.12 -17.37 3.93
C ASP A 32 -0.38 -18.72 4.60
N GLY A 33 -1.65 -19.08 4.79
CA GLY A 33 -2.02 -20.32 5.46
C GLY A 33 -3.52 -20.44 5.76
N THR A 34 -3.94 -21.67 6.03
CA THR A 34 -5.33 -22.01 6.33
C THR A 34 -5.55 -22.26 7.82
N LEU A 35 -6.53 -21.58 8.40
CA LEU A 35 -7.00 -21.83 9.76
C LEU A 35 -8.01 -22.99 9.75
N ARG A 36 -7.72 -24.09 10.45
CA ARG A 36 -8.69 -25.17 10.66
C ARG A 36 -9.35 -25.01 12.03
N LEU A 37 -10.65 -24.77 12.01
CA LEU A 37 -11.47 -24.71 13.22
C LEU A 37 -12.08 -26.10 13.47
N SER A 38 -11.87 -26.64 14.67
CA SER A 38 -12.57 -27.84 15.14
C SER A 38 -13.70 -27.40 16.06
N ALA A 39 -14.94 -27.57 15.63
CA ALA A 39 -16.10 -27.44 16.51
C ALA A 39 -16.24 -28.75 17.31
N ARG A 40 -16.34 -28.63 18.64
CA ARG A 40 -16.68 -29.74 19.54
C ARG A 40 -18.18 -29.68 19.84
#